data_AF-A0A7K2XGF9-F1
#
_entry.id   AF-A0A7K2XGF9-F1
#
_cell.length_a   1.000
_cell.length_b   1.000
_cell.length_c   1.000
_cell.angle_alpha   90.00
_cell.angle_beta   90.00
_cell.angle_gamma   90.00
#
_symmetry.space_group_name_H-M   'P 1'
#
loop_
_entity.id
_entity.type
_entity.pdbx_description
1 polymer ?
#
loop_
_entity_poly.entity_id
_entity_poly.type
_entity_poly.pdbx_seq_one_letter_code
_entity_poly.pdbx_strand_id
1 'polypeptide(L)'
;AGGGPEADARAACRALDGFDPATHAEKGPAGEIAVNRYAAADSLSTSAAAGDARYKPLAEAVRTSRQRFSTVFRFDETVKKDLDRARTFCEDL
;
A
#
# COMPACT_ATOMS: atom_id res chain seq x y z
N ALA A 1 -5.68 13.08 14.67
CA ALA A 1 -5.92 11.64 14.49
C ALA A 1 -7.40 11.40 14.69
N GLY A 2 -8.12 10.86 13.70
CA GLY A 2 -9.57 10.69 13.83
C GLY A 2 -10.17 10.12 12.55
N GLY A 3 -10.72 8.92 12.64
CA GLY A 3 -11.35 8.25 11.51
C GLY A 3 -11.58 6.75 11.73
N GLY A 4 -10.89 6.14 12.70
CA GLY A 4 -11.05 4.72 13.02
C GLY A 4 -10.58 3.79 11.89
N PRO A 5 -10.83 2.48 12.04
CA PRO A 5 -10.25 1.47 11.15
C PRO A 5 -10.65 1.64 9.68
N GLU A 6 -11.90 2.07 9.43
CA GLU A 6 -12.39 2.30 8.07
C GLU A 6 -11.75 3.50 7.39
N ALA A 7 -11.57 4.62 8.09
CA ALA A 7 -10.92 5.78 7.49
C ALA A 7 -9.45 5.47 7.16
N ASP A 8 -8.77 4.71 8.01
CA ASP A 8 -7.40 4.25 7.77
C ASP A 8 -7.34 3.34 6.54
N ALA A 9 -8.27 2.39 6.39
CA ALA A 9 -8.35 1.52 5.21
C ALA A 9 -8.59 2.34 3.93
N ARG A 10 -9.56 3.26 3.93
CA ARG A 10 -9.83 4.14 2.79
C ARG A 10 -8.63 5.04 2.47
N ALA A 11 -7.90 5.51 3.48
CA ALA A 11 -6.70 6.32 3.28
C ALA A 11 -5.55 5.49 2.70
N ALA A 12 -5.38 4.24 3.13
CA ALA A 12 -4.44 3.30 2.53
C ALA A 12 -4.75 3.06 1.05
N CYS A 13 -6.02 2.85 0.72
CA CYS A 13 -6.49 2.66 -0.65
C CYS A 13 -6.22 3.88 -1.54
N ARG A 14 -6.49 5.10 -1.06
CA ARG A 14 -6.13 6.33 -1.79
C ARG A 14 -4.61 6.46 -2.00
N ALA A 15 -3.81 6.01 -1.05
CA ALA A 15 -2.36 6.00 -1.20
C ALA A 15 -1.89 4.98 -2.26
N LEU A 16 -2.51 3.79 -2.31
CA LEU A 16 -2.24 2.76 -3.33
C LEU A 16 -2.66 3.18 -4.74
N ASP A 17 -3.79 3.88 -4.85
CA ASP A 17 -4.29 4.42 -6.13
C ASP A 17 -3.34 5.49 -6.69
N GLY A 18 -2.84 6.38 -5.82
CA GLY A 18 -1.82 7.35 -6.20
C GLY A 18 -0.42 6.76 -6.38
N PHE A 19 -0.17 5.50 -6.03
CA PHE A 19 1.16 4.91 -6.14
C PHE A 19 1.38 4.31 -7.53
N ASP A 20 2.31 4.88 -8.30
CA ASP A 20 2.78 4.31 -9.56
C ASP A 20 4.14 3.63 -9.36
N PRO A 21 4.21 2.28 -9.47
CA PRO A 21 5.45 1.53 -9.39
C PRO A 21 6.52 1.94 -10.41
N ALA A 22 6.16 2.54 -11.56
CA ALA A 22 7.15 2.99 -12.55
C ALA A 22 7.96 4.19 -12.05
N THR A 23 7.35 5.04 -11.22
CA THR A 23 7.95 6.31 -10.77
C THR A 23 8.83 6.16 -9.51
N HIS A 24 8.81 4.99 -8.84
CA HIS A 24 9.50 4.80 -7.55
C HIS A 24 11.02 5.05 -7.55
N ALA A 25 11.67 4.90 -8.71
CA ALA A 25 13.12 5.09 -8.87
C ALA A 25 13.47 6.43 -9.53
N GLU A 26 12.47 7.25 -9.85
CA GLU A 26 12.70 8.59 -10.39
C GLU A 26 13.37 9.49 -9.35
N LYS A 27 14.29 10.33 -9.81
CA LYS A 27 14.93 11.31 -8.92
C LYS A 27 14.00 12.51 -8.70
N GLY A 28 14.03 13.04 -7.49
CA GLY A 28 13.29 14.24 -7.13
C GLY A 28 11.84 13.95 -6.72
N PRO A 29 10.94 14.97 -6.80
CA PRO A 29 9.64 14.90 -6.16
C PRO A 29 8.76 13.74 -6.59
N ALA A 30 8.84 13.28 -7.85
CA ALA A 30 8.03 12.18 -8.35
C ALA A 30 8.32 10.85 -7.62
N GLY A 31 9.60 10.46 -7.54
CA GLY A 31 10.00 9.26 -6.81
C GLY A 31 9.79 9.39 -5.30
N GLU A 32 10.04 10.57 -4.72
CA GLU A 32 9.73 10.84 -3.31
C GLU A 32 8.24 10.66 -3.01
N ILE A 33 7.35 11.20 -3.85
CA ILE A 33 5.90 11.03 -3.71
C ILE A 33 5.53 9.55 -3.83
N ALA A 34 6.07 8.83 -4.81
CA ALA A 34 5.77 7.42 -5.03
C ALA A 34 6.15 6.56 -3.81
N VAL A 35 7.37 6.71 -3.30
CA VAL A 35 7.85 5.97 -2.12
C VAL A 35 7.03 6.33 -0.87
N ASN A 36 6.71 7.60 -0.66
CA ASN A 36 5.90 8.01 0.49
C ASN A 36 4.46 7.50 0.41
N ARG A 37 3.85 7.48 -0.78
CA ARG A 37 2.52 6.88 -0.97
C ARG A 37 2.52 5.39 -0.65
N TYR A 38 3.55 4.68 -1.09
CA TYR A 38 3.69 3.26 -0.77
C TYR A 38 3.89 3.01 0.73
N ALA A 39 4.71 3.81 1.41
CA ALA A 39 4.90 3.72 2.85
C ALA A 39 3.63 4.09 3.65
N ALA A 40 2.87 5.08 3.17
CA ALA A 40 1.59 5.46 3.76
C ALA A 40 0.56 4.33 3.65
N ALA A 41 0.46 3.67 2.49
CA ALA A 41 -0.43 2.52 2.30
C ALA A 41 -0.17 1.41 3.32
N ASP A 42 1.10 1.09 3.56
CA ASP A 42 1.48 0.05 4.54
C ASP A 42 1.15 0.44 5.97
N SER A 43 1.45 1.68 6.36
CA SER A 43 1.20 2.17 7.71
C SER A 43 -0.29 2.23 8.02
N LEU A 44 -1.09 2.77 7.08
CA LEU A 44 -2.53 2.96 7.24
C LEU A 44 -3.29 1.62 7.19
N SER A 45 -2.93 0.72 6.27
CA SER A 45 -3.56 -0.61 6.24
C SER A 45 -3.26 -1.41 7.50
N THR A 46 -2.04 -1.28 8.06
CA THR A 46 -1.68 -1.89 9.34
C THR A 46 -2.53 -1.32 10.50
N SER A 47 -2.70 0.01 10.57
CA SER A 47 -3.58 0.65 11.56
C SER A 47 -5.03 0.19 11.43
N ALA A 48 -5.55 0.10 10.20
CA ALA A 48 -6.88 -0.40 9.91
C ALA A 48 -7.06 -1.84 10.41
N ALA A 49 -6.13 -2.74 10.09
CA ALA A 49 -6.18 -4.14 10.49
C ALA A 49 -6.03 -4.34 12.01
N ALA A 50 -5.29 -3.45 12.69
CA ALA A 50 -5.16 -3.46 14.15
C ALA A 50 -6.46 -3.04 14.84
N GLY A 51 -7.20 -2.12 14.24
CA GLY A 51 -8.47 -1.63 14.78
C GLY A 51 -9.70 -2.45 14.35
N ASP A 52 -9.65 -3.16 13.21
CA ASP A 52 -10.69 -4.09 12.76
C ASP A 52 -10.08 -5.21 11.91
N ALA A 53 -10.28 -6.46 12.34
CA ALA A 53 -9.72 -7.64 11.70
C ALA A 53 -10.19 -7.85 10.25
N ARG A 54 -11.32 -7.24 9.84
CA ARG A 54 -11.81 -7.33 8.46
C ARG A 54 -10.82 -6.75 7.43
N TYR A 55 -9.95 -5.83 7.85
CA TYR A 55 -8.93 -5.21 6.99
C TYR A 55 -7.58 -5.93 6.97
N LYS A 56 -7.44 -7.05 7.70
CA LYS A 56 -6.22 -7.87 7.64
C LYS A 56 -5.79 -8.24 6.21
N PRO A 57 -6.70 -8.63 5.29
CA PRO A 57 -6.28 -9.00 3.95
C PRO A 57 -5.62 -7.85 3.16
N LEU A 58 -6.08 -6.61 3.35
CA LEU A 58 -5.46 -5.42 2.77
C LEU A 58 -4.03 -5.23 3.32
N ALA A 59 -3.88 -5.27 4.65
CA ALA A 59 -2.58 -5.12 5.30
C ALA A 59 -1.59 -6.23 4.89
N GLU A 60 -2.04 -7.48 4.80
CA GLU A 60 -1.22 -8.61 4.39
C GLU A 60 -0.74 -8.49 2.93
N ALA A 61 -1.60 -8.04 2.02
CA ALA A 61 -1.23 -7.82 0.62
C ALA A 61 -0.15 -6.73 0.49
N VAL A 62 -0.33 -5.58 1.14
CA VAL A 62 0.65 -4.48 1.12
C VAL A 62 1.97 -4.90 1.80
N ARG A 63 1.90 -5.57 2.95
CA ARG A 63 3.09 -6.06 3.67
C ARG A 63 3.87 -7.08 2.86
N THR A 64 3.18 -8.02 2.20
CA THR A 64 3.82 -9.03 1.35
C THR A 64 4.56 -8.36 0.19
N SER A 65 3.92 -7.38 -0.45
CA SER A 65 4.55 -6.54 -1.47
C SER A 65 5.82 -5.88 -0.92
N ARG A 66 5.78 -5.26 0.27
CA ARG A 66 6.95 -4.57 0.86
C ARG A 66 8.10 -5.51 1.16
N GLN A 67 7.81 -6.68 1.72
CA GLN A 67 8.83 -7.67 2.04
C GLN A 67 9.54 -8.20 0.78
N ARG A 68 8.79 -8.41 -0.30
CA ARG A 68 9.39 -8.79 -1.58
C ARG A 68 10.19 -7.64 -2.17
N PHE A 69 9.64 -6.42 -2.19
CA PHE A 69 10.36 -5.23 -2.63
C PHE A 69 11.67 -5.03 -1.87
N SER A 70 11.69 -5.20 -0.54
CA SER A 70 12.94 -5.07 0.25
C SER A 70 13.99 -6.14 -0.05
N THR A 71 13.60 -7.22 -0.73
CA THR A 71 14.51 -8.30 -1.13
C THR A 71 15.09 -8.04 -2.53
N VAL A 72 14.26 -7.58 -3.47
CA VAL A 72 14.64 -7.44 -4.89
C VAL A 72 14.86 -5.99 -5.34
N PHE A 73 14.52 -5.01 -4.50
CA PHE A 73 14.64 -3.57 -4.73
C PHE A 73 14.02 -3.06 -6.04
N ARG A 74 12.98 -3.75 -6.52
CA ARG A 74 12.24 -3.41 -7.74
C ARG A 74 10.80 -3.89 -7.65
N PHE A 75 9.90 -3.20 -8.34
CA PHE A 75 8.52 -3.66 -8.54
C PHE A 75 8.46 -4.60 -9.75
N ASP A 76 8.95 -5.83 -9.59
CA ASP A 76 8.76 -6.86 -10.61
C ASP A 76 7.35 -7.44 -10.61
N GLU A 77 7.07 -8.35 -11.55
CA GLU A 77 5.75 -8.96 -11.72
C GLU A 77 5.19 -9.59 -10.43
N THR A 78 6.06 -10.09 -9.55
CA THR A 78 5.62 -10.70 -8.29
C THR A 78 5.21 -9.63 -7.29
N VAL A 79 5.99 -8.54 -7.17
CA VAL A 79 5.66 -7.40 -6.30
C VAL A 79 4.41 -6.68 -6.80
N LYS A 80 4.28 -6.51 -8.12
CA LYS A 80 3.09 -5.91 -8.76
C LYS A 80 1.83 -6.72 -8.49
N LYS A 81 1.90 -8.06 -8.59
CA LYS A 81 0.76 -8.93 -8.30
C LYS A 81 0.23 -8.76 -6.87
N ASP A 82 1.10 -8.54 -5.89
CA ASP A 82 0.65 -8.28 -4.51
C ASP A 82 0.00 -6.90 -4.36
N LEU A 83 0.49 -5.89 -5.09
CA LEU A 83 -0.14 -4.57 -5.14
C LEU A 83 -1.52 -4.62 -5.80
N ASP A 84 -1.66 -5.36 -6.89
CA ASP A 84 -2.94 -5.51 -7.57
C ASP A 84 -3.94 -6.22 -6.68
N ARG A 85 -3.50 -7.23 -5.92
CA ARG A 85 -4.34 -7.84 -4.88
C ARG A 85 -4.77 -6.82 -3.81
N ALA A 86 -3.87 -5.96 -3.36
CA ALA A 86 -4.21 -4.90 -2.40
C ALA A 86 -5.23 -3.91 -3.01
N ARG A 87 -5.10 -3.58 -4.30
CA ARG A 87 -6.04 -2.70 -5.03
C ARG A 87 -7.41 -3.33 -5.23
N THR A 88 -7.49 -4.63 -5.52
CA THR A 88 -8.79 -5.34 -5.58
C THR A 88 -9.53 -5.25 -4.24
N PHE A 89 -8.84 -5.40 -3.10
CA PHE A 89 -9.48 -5.18 -1.80
C PHE A 89 -10.04 -3.77 -1.61
N CYS A 90 -9.46 -2.77 -2.29
CA CYS A 90 -9.91 -1.39 -2.23
C CYS A 90 -11.15 -1.12 -3.08
N GLU A 91 -11.44 -1.95 -4.09
CA GLU A 91 -12.66 -1.85 -4.90
C GLU A 91 -13.90 -2.29 -4.11
N ASP A 92 -13.71 -3.20 -3.14
CA ASP A 92 -14.77 -3.78 -2.30
C ASP A 92 -15.01 -3.03 -0.97
N LEU A 93 -14.42 -1.83 -0.79
CA LEU A 93 -14.32 -1.10 0.49
C LEU A 93 -15.11 0.20 0.54
#